data_AF-A0A2I0HJV2-F1
#
_entry.id   AF-A0A2I0HJV2-F1
#
_cell.length_a   1.000
_cell.length_b   1.000
_cell.length_c   1.000
_cell.angle_alpha   90.00
_cell.angle_beta   90.00
_cell.angle_gamma   90.00
#
_symmetry.space_group_name_H-M   'P 1'
#
loop_
_entity.id
_entity.type
_entity.pdbx_description
1 polymer ?
#
loop_
_entity_poly.entity_id
_entity_poly.type
_entity_poly.pdbx_seq_one_letter_code
_entity_poly.pdbx_strand_id
1 'polypeptide(L)'
;MKQATFIEKEKFTQMQWDMEELRRKCLEVELRLKAEQEENALLVSEKMSVIQEREMLLHALDDAREQLSNLHKHHEEFEAKSKADVKLLVKEVKSLRSSQSELKHEFSRLLKEKIEVERMLQKEGQRLERADAANAKLLHECEILRDRLQECSVNFLSEEEDKLIVDTTSPSDALDLLTTSDNRIGLLLAEAQLLGQDVENATRASDGTEDVDGVKGRRTDDELRKMLTDTFIDNATLRKQVNSVLRCALNTYAKSEIDEEEEDEQVPLRKTVLSKFLER
;
A
#
# COMPACT_ATOMS: atom_id res chain seq x y z
N MET A 1 16.04 68.47 148.44
CA MET A 1 16.40 67.10 147.98
C MET A 1 15.22 66.32 147.39
N LYS A 2 14.06 66.20 148.05
CA LYS A 2 12.94 65.36 147.57
C LYS A 2 12.35 65.75 146.19
N GLN A 3 12.39 67.03 145.81
CA GLN A 3 11.86 67.53 144.54
C GLN A 3 12.78 67.24 143.34
N ALA A 4 14.10 67.32 143.54
CA ALA A 4 15.10 66.99 142.50
C ALA A 4 15.07 65.50 142.14
N THR A 5 14.95 64.63 143.15
CA THR A 5 14.81 63.16 142.95
C THR A 5 13.51 62.76 142.25
N PHE A 6 12.46 63.59 142.34
CA PHE A 6 11.20 63.34 141.64
C PHE A 6 11.31 63.71 140.16
N ILE A 7 11.91 64.88 139.85
CA ILE A 7 12.17 65.34 138.48
C ILE A 7 13.11 64.38 137.75
N GLU A 8 14.14 63.83 138.41
CA GLU A 8 15.02 62.83 137.80
C GLU A 8 14.30 61.51 137.48
N LYS A 9 13.41 61.04 138.37
CA LYS A 9 12.60 59.83 138.12
C LYS A 9 11.62 60.03 136.96
N GLU A 10 11.03 61.21 136.85
CA GLU A 10 10.16 61.59 135.74
C GLU A 10 10.92 61.63 134.42
N LYS A 11 12.11 62.26 134.38
CA LYS A 11 12.99 62.26 133.20
C LYS A 11 13.45 60.87 132.78
N PHE A 12 13.81 60.02 133.74
CA PHE A 12 14.19 58.64 133.48
C PHE A 12 13.03 57.84 132.87
N THR A 13 11.82 58.02 133.40
CA THR A 13 10.61 57.38 132.89
C THR A 13 10.26 57.87 131.47
N GLN A 14 10.36 59.18 131.23
CA GLN A 14 10.18 59.76 129.89
C GLN A 14 11.20 59.19 128.89
N MET A 15 12.48 59.15 129.27
CA MET A 15 13.54 58.58 128.44
C MET A 15 13.29 57.09 128.16
N GLN A 16 12.78 56.34 129.14
CA GLN A 16 12.41 54.94 128.95
C GLN A 16 11.25 54.78 127.95
N TRP A 17 10.24 55.65 128.00
CA TRP A 17 9.15 55.69 127.01
C TRP A 17 9.65 56.06 125.62
N ASP A 18 10.50 57.09 125.51
CA ASP A 18 11.08 57.54 124.25
C ASP A 18 11.94 56.44 123.61
N MET A 19 12.72 55.72 124.42
CA MET A 19 13.55 54.60 123.96
C MET A 19 12.70 53.41 123.47
N GLU A 20 11.65 53.04 124.20
CA GLU A 20 10.74 51.96 123.78
C GLU A 20 9.94 52.36 122.53
N GLU A 21 9.54 53.62 122.41
CA GLU A 21 8.89 54.14 121.21
C GLU A 21 9.84 54.16 120.00
N LEU A 22 11.10 54.55 120.19
CA LEU A 22 12.11 54.46 119.14
C LEU A 22 12.34 53.01 118.71
N ARG A 23 12.48 52.08 119.66
CA ARG A 23 12.65 50.65 119.39
C ARG A 23 11.49 50.09 118.57
N ARG A 24 10.25 50.44 118.93
CA ARG A 24 9.04 50.06 118.19
C ARG A 24 9.06 50.59 116.75
N LYS A 25 9.40 51.88 116.57
CA LYS A 25 9.50 52.51 115.24
C LYS A 25 10.60 51.87 114.39
N CYS A 26 11.76 51.56 114.96
CA CYS A 26 12.84 50.85 114.27
C CYS A 26 12.37 49.48 113.77
N LEU A 27 11.69 48.69 114.62
CA LEU A 27 11.18 47.38 114.23
C LEU A 27 10.11 47.48 113.13
N GLU A 28 9.22 48.47 113.20
CA GLU A 28 8.20 48.72 112.17
C GLU A 28 8.83 49.05 110.81
N VAL A 29 9.88 49.90 110.79
CA VAL A 29 10.63 50.23 109.58
C VAL A 29 11.40 49.02 109.04
N GLU A 30 12.02 48.21 109.90
CA GLU A 30 12.70 46.97 109.49
C GLU A 30 11.74 45.96 108.85
N LEU A 31 10.54 45.80 109.43
CA LEU A 31 9.51 44.91 108.86
C LEU A 31 9.00 45.42 107.51
N ARG A 32 8.76 46.73 107.39
CA ARG A 32 8.38 47.35 106.09
C ARG A 32 9.47 47.16 105.04
N LEU A 33 10.74 47.39 105.41
CA LEU A 33 11.87 47.23 104.50
C LEU A 33 12.00 45.79 104.01
N LYS A 34 11.81 44.80 104.89
CA LYS A 34 11.83 43.38 104.50
C LYS A 34 10.69 43.04 103.54
N ALA A 35 9.47 43.48 103.83
CA ALA A 35 8.32 43.26 102.95
C ALA A 35 8.55 43.89 101.56
N GLU A 36 9.08 45.12 101.52
CA GLU A 36 9.42 45.82 100.26
C GLU A 36 10.57 45.11 99.50
N GLN A 37 11.55 44.55 100.20
CA GLN A 37 12.63 43.76 99.59
C GLN A 37 12.10 42.46 98.97
N GLU A 38 11.21 41.76 99.66
CA GLU A 38 10.57 40.54 99.16
C GLU A 38 9.68 40.82 97.95
N GLU A 39 8.87 41.88 98.01
CA GLU A 39 8.05 42.34 96.88
C GLU A 39 8.93 42.70 95.66
N ASN A 40 10.00 43.46 95.88
CA ASN A 40 10.96 43.81 94.83
C ASN A 40 11.62 42.57 94.21
N ALA A 41 11.98 41.56 95.01
CA ALA A 41 12.56 40.33 94.51
C ALA A 41 11.57 39.55 93.62
N LEU A 42 10.29 39.48 94.02
CA LEU A 42 9.23 38.85 93.21
C LEU A 42 9.01 39.60 91.89
N LEU A 43 8.93 40.93 91.93
CA LEU A 43 8.77 41.76 90.73
C LEU A 43 9.95 41.63 89.76
N VAL A 44 11.19 41.55 90.27
CA VAL A 44 12.38 41.32 89.44
C VAL A 44 12.33 39.92 88.80
N SER A 45 11.92 38.90 89.55
CA SER A 45 11.75 37.54 89.03
C SER A 45 10.67 37.48 87.93
N GLU A 46 9.52 38.10 88.15
CA GLU A 46 8.43 38.16 87.17
C GLU A 46 8.87 38.90 85.90
N LYS A 47 9.55 40.05 86.04
CA LYS A 47 10.12 40.78 84.90
C LYS A 47 11.10 39.93 84.10
N MET A 48 11.97 39.17 84.76
CA MET A 48 12.92 38.28 84.09
C MET A 48 12.20 37.18 83.30
N SER A 49 11.17 36.57 83.89
CA SER A 49 10.34 35.56 83.22
C SER A 49 9.67 36.13 81.96
N VAL A 50 9.09 37.34 82.05
CA VAL A 50 8.43 38.01 80.92
C VAL A 50 9.43 38.35 79.82
N ILE A 51 10.66 38.78 80.16
CA ILE A 51 11.72 39.05 79.18
C ILE A 51 12.11 37.77 78.45
N GLN A 52 12.33 36.67 79.17
CA GLN A 52 12.68 35.38 78.59
C GLN A 52 11.57 34.86 77.65
N GLU A 53 10.31 34.93 78.06
CA GLU A 53 9.17 34.56 77.21
C GLU A 53 9.10 35.42 75.95
N ARG A 54 9.27 36.74 76.09
CA ARG A 54 9.30 37.68 74.96
C ARG A 54 10.42 37.32 73.98
N GLU A 55 11.60 37.00 74.45
CA GLU A 55 12.73 36.60 73.60
C GLU A 55 12.42 35.31 72.83
N MET A 56 11.86 34.29 73.49
CA MET A 56 11.43 33.05 72.82
C MET A 56 10.36 33.31 71.76
N LEU A 57 9.37 34.15 72.06
CA LEU A 57 8.31 34.53 71.11
C LEU A 57 8.86 35.30 69.90
N LEU A 58 9.87 36.15 70.09
CA LEU A 58 10.53 36.86 68.99
C LEU A 58 11.27 35.88 68.07
N HIS A 59 12.02 34.93 68.63
CA HIS A 59 12.70 33.90 67.84
C HIS A 59 11.69 33.04 67.06
N ALA A 60 10.61 32.59 67.71
CA ALA A 60 9.56 31.82 67.05
C ALA A 60 8.86 32.62 65.93
N LEU A 61 8.68 33.92 66.11
CA LEU A 61 8.12 34.80 65.08
C LEU A 61 9.05 34.93 63.87
N ASP A 62 10.35 35.06 64.09
CA ASP A 62 11.34 35.15 63.02
C ASP A 62 11.48 33.82 62.27
N ASP A 63 11.48 32.69 62.96
CA ASP A 63 11.43 31.35 62.36
C ASP A 63 10.17 31.16 61.49
N ALA A 64 9.00 31.57 62.01
CA ALA A 64 7.74 31.49 61.27
C ALA A 64 7.74 32.39 60.02
N ARG A 65 8.35 33.58 60.10
CA ARG A 65 8.52 34.49 58.95
C ARG A 65 9.43 33.89 57.89
N GLU A 66 10.53 33.26 58.29
CA GLU A 66 11.43 32.58 57.35
C GLU A 66 10.72 31.42 56.64
N GLN A 67 9.99 30.59 57.40
CA GLN A 67 9.20 29.49 56.83
C GLN A 67 8.14 29.99 55.84
N LEU A 68 7.42 31.06 56.17
CA LEU A 68 6.46 31.68 55.26
C LEU A 68 7.13 32.22 53.99
N SER A 69 8.30 32.86 54.11
CA SER A 69 9.05 33.35 52.95
C SER A 69 9.48 32.20 52.03
N ASN A 70 9.99 31.11 52.61
CA ASN A 70 10.43 29.93 51.85
C ASN A 70 9.25 29.23 51.16
N LEU A 71 8.13 29.06 51.86
CA LEU A 71 6.91 28.46 51.29
C LEU A 71 6.36 29.32 50.14
N HIS A 72 6.39 30.64 50.30
CA HIS A 72 5.97 31.58 49.27
C HIS A 72 6.83 31.45 48.00
N LYS A 73 8.16 31.43 48.13
CA LYS A 73 9.07 31.22 47.00
C LYS A 73 8.82 29.90 46.27
N HIS A 74 8.70 28.80 47.02
CA HIS A 74 8.41 27.49 46.43
C HIS A 74 7.06 27.45 45.70
N HIS A 75 6.05 28.16 46.23
CA HIS A 75 4.77 28.27 45.57
C HIS A 75 4.88 29.01 44.23
N GLU A 76 5.60 30.14 44.19
CA GLU A 76 5.84 30.90 42.96
C GLU A 76 6.60 30.08 41.91
N GLU A 77 7.64 29.35 42.33
CA GLU A 77 8.41 28.44 41.46
C GLU A 77 7.52 27.32 40.90
N PHE A 78 6.71 26.69 41.76
CA PHE A 78 5.78 25.65 41.35
C PHE A 78 4.72 26.18 40.39
N GLU A 79 4.16 27.36 40.63
CA GLU A 79 3.22 28.00 39.72
C GLU A 79 3.86 28.31 38.36
N ALA A 80 5.09 28.83 38.36
CA ALA A 80 5.82 29.13 37.13
C ALA A 80 6.06 27.86 36.31
N LYS A 81 6.46 26.76 36.98
CA LYS A 81 6.64 25.44 36.35
C LYS A 81 5.32 24.91 35.79
N SER A 82 4.24 24.91 36.58
CA SER A 82 2.92 24.46 36.15
C SER A 82 2.41 25.25 34.93
N LYS A 83 2.58 26.57 34.92
CA LYS A 83 2.25 27.43 33.77
C LYS A 83 3.09 27.08 32.53
N ALA A 84 4.36 26.71 32.68
CA ALA A 84 5.20 26.28 31.57
C ALA A 84 4.76 24.91 31.01
N ASP A 85 4.46 23.95 31.88
CA ASP A 85 4.02 22.61 31.51
C ASP A 85 2.68 22.67 30.76
N VAL A 86 1.71 23.46 31.24
CA VAL A 86 0.43 23.69 30.54
C VAL A 86 0.65 24.26 29.14
N LYS A 87 1.60 25.20 28.95
CA LYS A 87 1.92 25.74 27.62
C LYS A 87 2.50 24.69 26.69
N LEU A 88 3.35 23.80 27.19
CA LEU A 88 3.92 22.70 26.42
C LEU A 88 2.82 21.72 26.00
N LEU A 89 1.97 21.30 26.93
CA LEU A 89 0.82 20.43 26.64
C LEU A 89 -0.12 21.04 25.59
N VAL A 90 -0.39 22.35 25.66
CA VAL A 90 -1.18 23.04 24.63
C VAL A 90 -0.52 22.99 23.25
N LYS A 91 0.80 23.13 23.17
CA LYS A 91 1.53 23.02 21.89
C LYS A 91 1.48 21.60 21.35
N GLU A 92 1.67 20.60 22.20
CA GLU A 92 1.61 19.19 21.83
C GLU A 92 0.21 18.80 21.35
N VAL A 93 -0.83 19.18 22.08
CA VAL A 93 -2.22 18.94 21.66
C VAL A 93 -2.53 19.62 20.32
N LYS A 94 -2.03 20.84 20.09
CA LYS A 94 -2.19 21.53 18.80
C LYS A 94 -1.49 20.76 17.67
N SER A 95 -0.25 20.32 17.90
CA SER A 95 0.54 19.55 16.93
C SER A 95 -0.09 18.18 16.63
N LEU A 96 -0.61 17.50 17.64
CA LEU A 96 -1.30 16.23 17.48
C LEU A 96 -2.60 16.40 16.69
N ARG A 97 -3.38 17.46 16.96
CA ARG A 97 -4.60 17.76 16.20
C ARG A 97 -4.32 18.09 14.74
N SER A 98 -3.27 18.86 14.43
CA SER A 98 -2.90 19.13 13.03
C SER A 98 -2.45 17.86 12.31
N SER A 99 -1.56 17.07 12.94
CA SER A 99 -1.10 15.79 12.38
C SER A 99 -2.24 14.80 12.15
N GLN A 100 -3.19 14.70 13.09
CA GLN A 100 -4.37 13.86 12.93
C GLN A 100 -5.24 14.31 11.74
N SER A 101 -5.40 15.62 11.54
CA SER A 101 -6.15 16.18 10.42
C SER A 101 -5.46 15.90 9.08
N GLU A 102 -4.13 16.07 9.01
CA GLU A 102 -3.32 15.77 7.84
C GLU A 102 -3.42 14.29 7.48
N LEU A 103 -3.23 13.39 8.45
CA LEU A 103 -3.33 11.95 8.24
C LEU A 103 -4.71 11.53 7.73
N LYS A 104 -5.78 12.14 8.24
CA LYS A 104 -7.14 11.87 7.76
C LYS A 104 -7.33 12.31 6.30
N HIS A 105 -6.75 13.44 5.92
CA HIS A 105 -6.78 13.94 4.55
C HIS A 105 -5.99 13.01 3.61
N GLU A 106 -4.77 12.62 4.02
CA GLU A 106 -3.94 11.70 3.25
C GLU A 106 -4.58 10.33 3.09
N PHE A 107 -5.16 9.76 4.15
CA PHE A 107 -5.91 8.52 4.09
C PHE A 107 -7.07 8.59 3.09
N SER A 108 -7.82 9.70 3.11
CA SER A 108 -8.94 9.90 2.18
C SER A 108 -8.47 10.02 0.73
N ARG A 109 -7.31 10.65 0.49
CA ARG A 109 -6.67 10.73 -0.83
C ARG A 109 -6.22 9.34 -1.31
N LEU A 110 -5.46 8.62 -0.48
CA LEU A 110 -4.94 7.28 -0.80
C LEU A 110 -6.07 6.28 -1.05
N LEU A 111 -7.18 6.38 -0.32
CA LEU A 111 -8.34 5.52 -0.57
C LEU A 111 -8.94 5.75 -1.97
N LYS A 112 -9.00 7.00 -2.43
CA LYS A 112 -9.47 7.33 -3.79
C LYS A 112 -8.51 6.82 -4.85
N GLU A 113 -7.21 7.04 -4.66
CA GLU A 113 -6.17 6.54 -5.57
C GLU A 113 -6.19 5.01 -5.65
N LYS A 114 -6.34 4.32 -4.50
CA LYS A 114 -6.49 2.86 -4.44
C LYS A 114 -7.68 2.38 -5.28
N ILE A 115 -8.86 2.99 -5.11
CA ILE A 115 -10.07 2.62 -5.86
C ILE A 115 -9.88 2.84 -7.37
N GLU A 116 -9.19 3.91 -7.77
CA GLU A 116 -8.89 4.17 -9.17
C GLU A 116 -7.96 3.11 -9.76
N VAL A 117 -6.88 2.78 -9.05
CA VAL A 117 -5.93 1.75 -9.46
C VAL A 117 -6.60 0.37 -9.53
N GLU A 118 -7.46 0.01 -8.57
CA GLU A 118 -8.23 -1.25 -8.61
C GLU A 118 -9.15 -1.31 -9.82
N ARG A 119 -9.79 -0.18 -10.20
CA ARG A 119 -10.63 -0.10 -11.41
C ARG A 119 -9.81 -0.28 -12.68
N MET A 120 -8.65 0.38 -12.76
CA MET A 120 -7.74 0.24 -13.90
C MET A 120 -7.21 -1.19 -14.02
N LEU A 121 -6.83 -1.81 -12.91
CA LEU A 121 -6.41 -3.21 -12.87
C LEU A 121 -7.52 -4.15 -13.35
N GLN A 122 -8.77 -3.93 -12.94
CA GLN A 122 -9.90 -4.72 -13.40
C GLN A 122 -10.13 -4.56 -14.91
N LYS A 123 -10.06 -3.33 -15.43
CA LYS A 123 -10.18 -3.05 -16.88
C LYS A 123 -9.07 -3.76 -17.65
N GLU A 124 -7.84 -3.71 -17.15
CA GLU A 124 -6.69 -4.35 -17.75
C GLU A 124 -6.79 -5.89 -17.72
N GLY A 125 -7.24 -6.46 -16.60
CA GLY A 125 -7.50 -7.90 -16.49
C GLY A 125 -8.53 -8.37 -17.52
N GLN A 126 -9.64 -7.65 -17.69
CA GLN A 126 -10.62 -7.96 -18.74
C GLN A 126 -10.05 -7.76 -20.16
N ARG A 127 -9.12 -6.81 -20.35
CA ARG A 127 -8.47 -6.58 -21.64
C ARG A 127 -7.59 -7.78 -22.00
N LEU A 128 -6.81 -8.27 -21.04
CA LEU A 128 -5.97 -9.45 -21.19
C LEU A 128 -6.80 -10.70 -21.50
N GLU A 129 -7.86 -10.96 -20.72
CA GLU A 129 -8.73 -12.13 -20.94
C GLU A 129 -9.37 -12.14 -22.32
N ARG A 130 -9.80 -10.97 -22.83
CA ARG A 130 -10.31 -10.85 -24.21
C ARG A 130 -9.23 -11.10 -25.26
N ALA A 131 -8.00 -10.64 -25.03
CA ALA A 131 -6.87 -10.87 -25.93
C ALA A 131 -6.48 -12.35 -25.96
N ASP A 132 -6.40 -13.00 -24.80
CA ASP A 132 -6.11 -14.43 -24.68
C ASP A 132 -7.17 -15.28 -25.39
N ALA A 133 -8.47 -14.94 -25.22
CA ALA A 133 -9.55 -15.61 -25.94
C ALA A 133 -9.46 -15.44 -27.46
N ALA A 134 -9.11 -14.24 -27.94
CA ALA A 134 -8.92 -13.98 -29.36
C ALA A 134 -7.71 -14.74 -29.93
N ASN A 135 -6.60 -14.79 -29.19
CA ASN A 135 -5.39 -15.53 -29.57
C ASN A 135 -5.62 -17.04 -29.58
N ALA A 136 -6.33 -17.57 -28.59
CA ALA A 136 -6.72 -18.98 -28.57
C ALA A 136 -7.60 -19.34 -29.79
N LYS A 137 -8.55 -18.47 -30.16
CA LYS A 137 -9.36 -18.66 -31.38
C LYS A 137 -8.48 -18.66 -32.63
N LEU A 138 -7.60 -17.67 -32.77
CA LEU A 138 -6.72 -17.59 -33.94
C LEU A 138 -5.82 -18.83 -34.07
N LEU A 139 -5.21 -19.28 -32.97
CA LEU A 139 -4.38 -20.48 -32.97
C LEU A 139 -5.17 -21.69 -33.47
N HIS A 140 -6.40 -21.84 -33.00
CA HIS A 140 -7.28 -22.92 -33.46
C HIS A 140 -7.58 -22.84 -34.97
N GLU A 141 -7.90 -21.66 -35.49
CA GLU A 141 -8.11 -21.46 -36.94
C GLU A 141 -6.83 -21.78 -37.75
N CYS A 142 -5.66 -21.40 -37.22
CA CYS A 142 -4.37 -21.68 -37.87
C CYS A 142 -4.02 -23.18 -37.85
N GLU A 143 -4.39 -23.91 -36.79
CA GLU A 143 -4.27 -25.36 -36.74
C GLU A 143 -5.15 -26.02 -37.82
N ILE A 144 -6.40 -25.57 -37.97
CA ILE A 144 -7.31 -26.06 -39.02
C ILE A 144 -6.72 -25.80 -40.41
N LEU A 145 -6.23 -24.58 -40.67
CA LEU A 145 -5.62 -24.24 -41.96
C LEU A 145 -4.37 -25.07 -42.25
N ARG A 146 -3.53 -25.34 -41.23
CA ARG A 146 -2.37 -26.22 -41.38
C ARG A 146 -2.77 -27.65 -41.73
N ASP A 147 -3.78 -28.19 -41.06
CA ASP A 147 -4.25 -29.56 -41.31
C ASP A 147 -4.85 -29.67 -42.72
N ARG A 148 -5.66 -28.68 -43.14
CA ARG A 148 -6.19 -28.58 -44.51
C ARG A 148 -5.10 -28.40 -45.57
N LEU A 149 -4.07 -27.62 -45.25
CA LEU A 149 -2.91 -27.47 -46.12
C LEU A 149 -2.24 -28.84 -46.34
N GLN A 150 -2.09 -29.66 -45.31
CA GLN A 150 -1.56 -31.02 -45.45
C GLN A 150 -2.44 -31.91 -46.34
N GLU A 151 -3.77 -31.81 -46.22
CA GLU A 151 -4.73 -32.53 -47.07
C GLU A 151 -4.72 -32.11 -48.55
N CYS A 152 -4.16 -30.94 -48.86
CA CYS A 152 -3.97 -30.47 -50.23
C CYS A 152 -2.76 -31.12 -50.92
N SER A 153 -1.85 -31.75 -50.19
CA SER A 153 -0.69 -32.45 -50.78
C SER A 153 -1.14 -33.70 -51.54
N VAL A 154 -0.56 -33.93 -52.72
CA VAL A 154 -0.72 -35.19 -53.46
C VAL A 154 0.61 -35.93 -53.41
N ASN A 155 0.62 -37.13 -52.83
CA ASN A 155 1.80 -37.99 -52.81
C ASN A 155 1.71 -38.97 -53.98
N PHE A 156 2.55 -38.76 -54.99
CA PHE A 156 2.65 -39.63 -56.17
C PHE A 156 3.65 -40.77 -56.00
N LEU A 157 4.34 -40.85 -54.85
CA LEU A 157 5.49 -41.70 -54.63
C LEU A 157 5.22 -42.64 -53.45
N SER A 158 5.46 -43.94 -53.64
CA SER A 158 5.67 -44.89 -52.55
C SER A 158 7.18 -45.12 -52.36
N GLU A 159 7.60 -45.21 -51.09
CA GLU A 159 8.96 -45.62 -50.75
C GLU A 159 8.99 -47.16 -50.67
N GLU A 160 9.47 -47.80 -51.73
CA GLU A 160 9.92 -49.20 -51.68
C GLU A 160 11.41 -49.24 -52.08
N GLU A 161 12.19 -50.04 -51.35
CA GLU A 161 13.66 -50.06 -51.28
C GLU A 161 14.39 -49.58 -52.57
N ASP A 162 14.91 -48.35 -52.52
CA ASP A 162 15.80 -47.70 -53.50
C ASP A 162 15.24 -47.35 -54.90
N LYS A 163 13.93 -47.43 -55.15
CA LYS A 163 13.32 -46.88 -56.38
C LYS A 163 12.00 -46.17 -56.09
N LEU A 164 11.92 -44.89 -56.49
CA LEU A 164 10.66 -44.15 -56.53
C LEU A 164 9.76 -44.77 -57.59
N ILE A 165 8.81 -45.62 -57.17
CA ILE A 165 7.77 -46.16 -58.02
C ILE A 165 6.55 -45.24 -57.90
N VAL A 166 5.99 -44.86 -59.04
CA VAL A 166 4.76 -44.07 -59.09
C VAL A 166 3.60 -45.03 -58.84
N ASP A 167 2.95 -44.92 -57.68
CA ASP A 167 1.80 -45.75 -57.28
C ASP A 167 0.51 -45.46 -58.10
N THR A 168 0.53 -44.49 -59.01
CA THR A 168 -0.66 -44.17 -59.80
C THR A 168 -0.86 -45.17 -60.92
N THR A 169 -1.94 -45.93 -60.83
CA THR A 169 -2.35 -46.96 -61.79
C THR A 169 -2.67 -46.45 -63.20
N SER A 170 -2.72 -45.12 -63.43
CA SER A 170 -2.74 -44.49 -64.76
C SER A 170 -2.45 -42.97 -64.72
N PRO A 171 -1.97 -42.35 -65.83
CA PRO A 171 -1.84 -40.88 -65.95
C PRO A 171 -3.16 -40.13 -65.76
N SER A 172 -4.28 -40.77 -66.09
CA SER A 172 -5.63 -40.21 -65.89
C SER A 172 -5.98 -40.08 -64.41
N ASP A 173 -5.69 -41.12 -63.60
CA ASP A 173 -5.94 -41.10 -62.16
C ASP A 173 -5.10 -40.01 -61.45
N ALA A 174 -3.86 -39.80 -61.91
CA ALA A 174 -2.99 -38.73 -61.42
C ALA A 174 -3.56 -37.32 -61.72
N LEU A 175 -4.19 -37.15 -62.89
CA LEU A 175 -4.83 -35.89 -63.27
C LEU A 175 -6.07 -35.58 -62.40
N ASP A 176 -6.85 -36.61 -62.06
CA ASP A 176 -8.02 -36.48 -61.18
C ASP A 176 -7.62 -36.16 -59.73
N LEU A 177 -6.52 -36.74 -59.24
CA LEU A 177 -5.93 -36.39 -57.95
C LEU A 177 -5.45 -34.93 -57.91
N LEU A 178 -4.79 -34.45 -58.97
CA LEU A 178 -4.38 -33.03 -59.08
C LEU A 178 -5.58 -32.11 -59.12
N THR A 179 -6.64 -32.48 -59.85
CA THR A 179 -7.89 -31.70 -59.90
C THR A 179 -8.56 -31.63 -58.53
N THR A 180 -8.56 -32.73 -57.78
CA THR A 180 -9.07 -32.79 -56.41
C THR A 180 -8.25 -31.92 -55.47
N SER A 181 -6.92 -31.97 -55.57
CA SER A 181 -6.01 -31.11 -54.83
C SER A 181 -6.22 -29.64 -55.15
N ASP A 182 -6.37 -29.25 -56.42
CA ASP A 182 -6.63 -27.86 -56.81
C ASP A 182 -7.94 -27.32 -56.24
N ASN A 183 -8.99 -28.14 -56.20
CA ASN A 183 -10.26 -27.78 -55.57
C ASN A 183 -10.09 -27.55 -54.07
N ARG A 184 -9.33 -28.42 -53.38
CA ARG A 184 -9.01 -28.27 -51.95
C ARG A 184 -8.17 -27.03 -51.68
N ILE A 185 -7.15 -26.76 -52.51
CA ILE A 185 -6.33 -25.55 -52.44
C ILE A 185 -7.17 -24.29 -52.64
N GLY A 186 -8.15 -24.34 -53.55
CA GLY A 186 -9.10 -23.25 -53.77
C GLY A 186 -9.92 -22.92 -52.51
N LEU A 187 -10.40 -23.94 -51.80
CA LEU A 187 -11.10 -23.76 -50.52
C LEU A 187 -10.16 -23.19 -49.44
N LEU A 188 -8.95 -23.73 -49.32
CA LEU A 188 -7.96 -23.26 -48.36
C LEU A 188 -7.59 -21.78 -48.57
N LEU A 189 -7.44 -21.35 -49.84
CA LEU A 189 -7.18 -19.95 -50.17
C LEU A 189 -8.32 -19.04 -49.71
N ALA A 190 -9.57 -19.44 -49.94
CA ALA A 190 -10.73 -18.65 -49.51
C ALA A 190 -10.79 -18.53 -47.98
N GLU A 191 -10.49 -19.61 -47.26
CA GLU A 191 -10.51 -19.64 -45.79
C GLU A 191 -9.37 -18.83 -45.19
N ALA A 192 -8.15 -18.91 -45.74
CA ALA A 192 -7.04 -18.07 -45.33
C ALA A 192 -7.33 -16.59 -45.57
N GLN A 193 -7.93 -16.24 -46.71
CA GLN A 193 -8.34 -14.86 -47.01
C GLN A 193 -9.41 -14.34 -46.04
N LEU A 194 -10.41 -15.17 -45.70
CA LEU A 194 -11.41 -14.82 -44.69
C LEU A 194 -10.77 -14.57 -43.32
N LEU A 195 -9.83 -15.42 -42.91
CA LEU A 195 -9.09 -15.23 -41.66
C LEU A 195 -8.32 -13.89 -41.67
N GLY A 196 -7.64 -13.55 -42.77
CA GLY A 196 -6.95 -12.26 -42.92
C GLY A 196 -7.89 -11.05 -42.86
N GLN A 197 -9.08 -11.17 -43.44
CA GLN A 197 -10.08 -10.09 -43.39
C GLN A 197 -10.61 -9.89 -41.97
N ASP A 198 -10.83 -10.97 -41.23
CA ASP A 198 -11.24 -10.91 -39.82
C ASP A 198 -10.19 -10.21 -38.95
N VAL A 199 -8.89 -10.45 -39.22
CA VAL A 199 -7.77 -9.73 -38.57
C VAL A 199 -7.85 -8.23 -38.87
N GLU A 200 -7.98 -7.85 -40.14
CA GLU A 200 -8.02 -6.44 -40.55
C GLU A 200 -9.24 -5.69 -39.97
N ASN A 201 -10.39 -6.37 -39.90
CA ASN A 201 -11.60 -5.83 -39.30
C ASN A 201 -11.46 -5.64 -37.78
N ALA A 202 -10.81 -6.57 -37.09
CA ALA A 202 -10.53 -6.46 -35.66
C ALA A 202 -9.59 -5.29 -35.35
N THR A 203 -8.56 -5.08 -36.18
CA THR A 203 -7.65 -3.93 -36.07
C THR A 203 -8.38 -2.60 -36.24
N ARG A 204 -9.26 -2.50 -37.24
CA ARG A 204 -10.06 -1.27 -37.51
C ARG A 204 -11.05 -0.93 -36.39
N ALA A 205 -11.67 -1.92 -35.78
CA ALA A 205 -12.59 -1.71 -34.66
C ALA A 205 -11.88 -1.22 -33.38
N SER A 206 -10.57 -1.46 -33.28
CA SER A 206 -9.74 -1.17 -32.11
C SER A 206 -9.16 0.26 -32.10
N ASP A 207 -8.94 0.87 -33.26
CA ASP A 207 -8.21 2.13 -33.45
C ASP A 207 -8.92 3.39 -32.87
N GLY A 208 -10.17 3.24 -32.40
CA GLY A 208 -10.96 4.31 -31.78
C GLY A 208 -10.70 4.54 -30.28
N THR A 209 -9.82 3.78 -29.63
CA THR A 209 -9.57 3.90 -28.18
C THR A 209 -8.08 4.19 -27.91
N GLU A 210 -7.75 5.47 -27.75
CA GLU A 210 -6.39 5.96 -27.49
C GLU A 210 -5.91 5.54 -26.09
N ASP A 211 -5.16 4.45 -25.99
CA ASP A 211 -4.33 4.12 -24.81
C ASP A 211 -2.89 3.88 -25.30
N VAL A 212 -2.02 4.88 -25.10
CA VAL A 212 -0.71 5.03 -25.77
C VAL A 212 0.25 3.85 -25.53
N ASP A 213 0.16 3.19 -24.37
CA ASP A 213 1.04 2.07 -24.00
C ASP A 213 0.55 0.71 -24.54
N GLY A 214 -0.77 0.56 -24.69
CA GLY A 214 -1.40 -0.65 -25.27
C GLY A 214 -1.29 -0.75 -26.79
N VAL A 215 -1.05 0.39 -27.47
CA VAL A 215 -0.93 0.47 -28.94
C VAL A 215 0.29 -0.28 -29.46
N LYS A 216 1.41 -0.30 -28.71
CA LYS A 216 2.65 -0.93 -29.19
C LYS A 216 2.54 -2.45 -29.24
N GLY A 217 1.99 -3.08 -28.19
CA GLY A 217 1.77 -4.52 -28.16
C GLY A 217 0.68 -5.00 -29.13
N ARG A 218 -0.37 -4.19 -29.35
CA ARG A 218 -1.40 -4.51 -30.35
C ARG A 218 -0.88 -4.48 -31.78
N ARG A 219 -0.08 -3.47 -32.14
CA ARG A 219 0.51 -3.37 -33.48
C ARG A 219 1.38 -4.57 -33.82
N THR A 220 2.21 -5.02 -32.88
CA THR A 220 3.04 -6.21 -33.11
C THR A 220 2.21 -7.48 -33.28
N ASP A 221 1.11 -7.61 -32.55
CA ASP A 221 0.21 -8.77 -32.63
C ASP A 221 -0.53 -8.80 -33.98
N ASP A 222 -1.06 -7.66 -34.43
CA ASP A 222 -1.74 -7.54 -35.73
C ASP A 222 -0.79 -7.78 -36.92
N GLU A 223 0.46 -7.32 -36.82
CA GLU A 223 1.50 -7.62 -37.81
C GLU A 223 1.82 -9.12 -37.87
N LEU A 224 1.91 -9.80 -36.72
CA LEU A 224 2.13 -11.25 -36.66
C LEU A 224 0.94 -12.03 -37.25
N ARG A 225 -0.30 -11.63 -36.92
CA ARG A 225 -1.51 -12.25 -37.48
C ARG A 225 -1.53 -12.14 -39.00
N LYS A 226 -1.22 -10.95 -39.52
CA LYS A 226 -1.14 -10.70 -40.96
C LYS A 226 -0.07 -11.57 -41.62
N MET A 227 1.13 -11.60 -41.06
CA MET A 227 2.23 -12.44 -41.56
C MET A 227 1.84 -13.92 -41.65
N LEU A 228 1.12 -14.42 -40.63
CA LEU A 228 0.68 -15.80 -40.59
C LEU A 228 -0.34 -16.10 -41.70
N THR A 229 -1.32 -15.22 -41.91
CA THR A 229 -2.28 -15.37 -43.00
C THR A 229 -1.62 -15.31 -44.38
N ASP A 230 -0.74 -14.33 -44.60
CA ASP A 230 -0.01 -14.18 -45.86
C ASP A 230 0.80 -15.46 -46.17
N THR A 231 1.41 -16.08 -45.14
CA THR A 231 2.14 -17.36 -45.27
C THR A 231 1.24 -18.50 -45.78
N PHE A 232 0.01 -18.63 -45.27
CA PHE A 232 -0.93 -19.65 -45.75
C PHE A 232 -1.37 -19.40 -47.20
N ILE A 233 -1.63 -18.14 -47.57
CA ILE A 233 -2.01 -17.74 -48.93
C ILE A 233 -0.88 -18.05 -49.92
N ASP A 234 0.35 -17.67 -49.57
CA ASP A 234 1.52 -17.92 -50.40
C ASP A 234 1.77 -19.43 -50.57
N ASN A 235 1.65 -20.22 -49.50
CA ASN A 235 1.85 -21.66 -49.56
C ASN A 235 0.79 -22.34 -50.47
N ALA A 236 -0.48 -21.96 -50.31
CA ALA A 236 -1.56 -22.48 -51.14
C ALA A 236 -1.37 -22.10 -52.62
N THR A 237 -0.93 -20.86 -52.89
CA THR A 237 -0.62 -20.39 -54.25
C THR A 237 0.53 -21.18 -54.87
N LEU A 238 1.62 -21.40 -54.12
CA LEU A 238 2.77 -22.20 -54.57
C LEU A 238 2.37 -23.64 -54.90
N ARG A 239 1.58 -24.29 -54.04
CA ARG A 239 1.08 -25.65 -54.30
C ARG A 239 0.23 -25.73 -55.57
N LYS A 240 -0.63 -24.73 -55.80
CA LYS A 240 -1.42 -24.64 -57.04
C LYS A 240 -0.53 -24.52 -58.29
N GLN A 241 0.54 -23.75 -58.20
CA GLN A 241 1.53 -23.62 -59.29
C GLN A 241 2.24 -24.95 -59.54
N VAL A 242 2.64 -25.67 -58.49
CA VAL A 242 3.26 -27.01 -58.59
C VAL A 242 2.31 -28.01 -59.26
N ASN A 243 1.04 -28.06 -58.84
CA ASN A 243 0.02 -28.89 -59.49
C ASN A 243 -0.12 -28.56 -60.98
N SER A 244 -0.02 -27.28 -61.35
CA SER A 244 -0.04 -26.87 -62.75
C SER A 244 1.14 -27.40 -63.55
N VAL A 245 2.35 -27.36 -62.98
CA VAL A 245 3.56 -27.90 -63.62
C VAL A 245 3.45 -29.43 -63.77
N LEU A 246 3.00 -30.14 -62.73
CA LEU A 246 2.77 -31.58 -62.76
C LEU A 246 1.75 -31.98 -63.83
N ARG A 247 0.62 -31.26 -63.95
CA ARG A 247 -0.36 -31.47 -65.01
C ARG A 247 0.24 -31.28 -66.41
N CYS A 248 1.08 -30.26 -66.60
CA CYS A 248 1.77 -30.07 -67.88
C CYS A 248 2.69 -31.26 -68.20
N ALA A 249 3.48 -31.71 -67.23
CA ALA A 249 4.39 -32.85 -67.40
C ALA A 249 3.64 -34.16 -67.71
N LEU A 250 2.58 -34.46 -66.97
CA LEU A 250 1.74 -35.66 -67.18
C LEU A 250 1.06 -35.64 -68.56
N ASN A 251 0.57 -34.49 -69.01
CA ASN A 251 -0.03 -34.36 -70.34
C ASN A 251 1.00 -34.50 -71.46
N THR A 252 2.26 -34.13 -71.24
CA THR A 252 3.35 -34.38 -72.20
C THR A 252 3.68 -35.87 -72.27
N TYR A 253 3.76 -36.55 -71.13
CA TYR A 253 4.01 -37.99 -71.06
C TYR A 253 2.88 -38.82 -71.71
N ALA A 254 1.61 -38.46 -71.44
CA ALA A 254 0.46 -39.11 -72.05
C ALA A 254 0.36 -38.87 -73.57
N LYS A 255 0.91 -37.78 -74.11
CA LYS A 255 0.98 -37.54 -75.56
C LYS A 255 2.09 -38.34 -76.25
N SER A 256 3.23 -38.53 -75.60
CA SER A 256 4.30 -39.39 -76.15
C SER A 256 3.92 -40.86 -76.20
N GLU A 257 3.09 -41.35 -75.26
CA GLU A 257 2.57 -42.73 -75.33
C GLU A 257 1.55 -42.92 -76.48
N ILE A 258 0.78 -41.88 -76.82
CA ILE A 258 -0.18 -41.93 -77.93
C ILE A 258 0.52 -41.82 -79.30
N ASP A 259 1.56 -40.98 -79.42
CA ASP A 259 2.33 -40.83 -80.66
C ASP A 259 3.19 -42.08 -80.99
N GLU A 260 3.44 -42.97 -80.02
CA GLU A 260 4.08 -44.29 -80.27
C GLU A 260 3.08 -45.40 -80.62
N GLU A 261 1.77 -45.22 -80.36
CA GLU A 261 0.71 -46.19 -80.69
C GLU A 261 -0.06 -45.85 -81.99
N GLU A 262 0.25 -44.75 -82.69
CA GLU A 262 -0.35 -44.40 -83.99
C GLU A 262 0.27 -45.14 -85.21
N GLU A 263 0.87 -46.32 -85.00
CA GLU A 263 1.07 -47.35 -86.03
C GLU A 263 0.35 -48.66 -85.63
N ASP A 264 -0.95 -48.62 -85.33
CA ASP A 264 -1.91 -49.66 -85.76
C ASP A 264 -3.36 -49.32 -85.35
N GLU A 265 -4.28 -49.54 -86.28
CA GLU A 265 -5.71 -49.23 -86.20
C GLU A 265 -6.44 -49.85 -84.98
N GLN A 266 -7.06 -49.02 -84.13
CA GLN A 266 -8.51 -48.99 -83.86
C GLN A 266 -8.90 -48.07 -82.69
N VAL A 267 -9.91 -47.23 -82.95
CA VAL A 267 -10.58 -46.31 -82.01
C VAL A 267 -11.06 -47.03 -80.72
N PRO A 268 -10.66 -46.59 -79.51
CA PRO A 268 -11.29 -47.07 -78.28
C PRO A 268 -12.53 -46.22 -77.95
N LEU A 269 -13.71 -46.80 -78.10
CA LEU A 269 -14.98 -46.26 -77.64
C LEU A 269 -14.97 -46.00 -76.12
N ARG A 270 -15.25 -44.76 -75.71
CA ARG A 270 -15.49 -44.35 -74.32
C ARG A 270 -16.60 -45.21 -73.68
N LYS A 271 -16.22 -46.15 -72.80
CA LYS A 271 -17.16 -46.81 -71.88
C LYS A 271 -17.20 -46.06 -70.57
N THR A 272 -18.26 -45.27 -70.35
CA THR A 272 -18.55 -44.68 -69.04
C THR A 272 -19.14 -45.72 -68.09
N VAL A 273 -18.91 -45.54 -66.79
CA VAL A 273 -19.32 -46.43 -65.68
C VAL A 273 -20.82 -46.73 -65.66
N LEU A 274 -21.66 -45.87 -66.26
CA LEU A 274 -23.11 -46.06 -66.43
C LEU A 274 -23.50 -47.24 -67.35
N SER A 275 -22.62 -47.66 -68.27
CA SER A 275 -22.91 -48.76 -69.19
C SER A 275 -22.97 -50.14 -68.51
N LYS A 276 -22.38 -50.30 -67.33
CA LYS A 276 -22.37 -51.59 -66.59
C LYS A 276 -23.67 -51.89 -65.84
N PHE A 277 -24.61 -50.95 -65.76
CA PHE A 277 -25.84 -51.10 -64.97
C PHE A 277 -27.12 -51.25 -65.80
N LEU A 278 -27.04 -51.17 -67.13
CA LEU A 278 -28.22 -51.22 -68.02
C LEU A 278 -28.39 -52.55 -68.78
N GLU A 279 -27.52 -53.54 -68.56
CA GLU A 279 -27.70 -54.89 -69.11
C GLU A 279 -28.04 -55.88 -67.99
N ARG A 280 -29.29 -55.81 -67.50
CA ARG A 280 -30.02 -56.93 -66.90
C ARG A 280 -31.50 -56.83 -67.21
#